data_AF-A0A7S4IYU8-F1
#
_entry.id   AF-A0A7S4IYU8-F1
#
_cell.length_a   1.000
_cell.length_b   1.000
_cell.length_c   1.000
_cell.angle_alpha   90.00
_cell.angle_beta   90.00
_cell.angle_gamma   90.00
#
_symmetry.space_group_name_H-M   'P 1'
#
loop_
_entity.id
_entity.type
_entity.pdbx_description
1 polymer ?
#
loop_
_entity_poly.entity_id
_entity_poly.type
_entity_poly.pdbx_seq_one_letter_code
_entity_poly.pdbx_strand_id
1 'polypeptide(L)'
;MASPALQAKAQALNARLEGEAKTSIDAMDRELVRPIARQSFACVVQCYDKAGKTGPTNELEQCSRQCQLRYQGAHSVLQQEVGNFQNRLGRAMMECNDKANDMMTPGAQNDARKMKKIEDVALNCISKTVDEYIGLLKPMRKRVATQLDGLK
;
A
#
# COMPACT_ATOMS: atom_id res chain seq x y z
N MET A 1 30.04 6.16 -7.99
CA MET A 1 28.79 6.90 -7.83
C MET A 1 27.90 6.59 -9.03
N ALA A 2 26.63 6.25 -8.82
CA ALA A 2 25.69 5.97 -9.92
C ALA A 2 25.56 7.19 -10.84
N SER A 3 25.39 7.00 -12.15
CA SER A 3 25.19 8.14 -13.04
C SER A 3 23.87 8.87 -12.72
N PRO A 4 23.79 10.20 -12.94
CA PRO A 4 22.54 10.94 -12.81
C PRO A 4 21.40 10.36 -13.67
N ALA A 5 21.73 9.79 -14.82
CA ALA A 5 20.76 9.14 -15.72
C ALA A 5 20.16 7.86 -15.11
N LEU A 6 20.95 7.05 -14.41
CA LEU A 6 20.48 5.88 -13.68
C LEU A 6 19.49 6.28 -12.57
N GLN A 7 19.85 7.30 -11.78
CA GLN A 7 19.00 7.81 -10.70
C GLN A 7 17.66 8.33 -11.24
N ALA A 8 17.67 9.11 -12.32
CA ALA A 8 16.45 9.64 -12.93
C ALA A 8 15.52 8.53 -13.43
N LYS A 9 16.06 7.49 -14.09
CA LYS A 9 15.27 6.35 -14.57
C LYS A 9 14.69 5.52 -13.41
N ALA A 10 15.48 5.26 -12.37
CA ALA A 10 15.00 4.57 -11.18
C ALA A 10 13.89 5.34 -10.47
N GLN A 11 14.03 6.66 -10.34
CA GLN A 11 12.99 7.54 -9.79
C GLN A 11 11.71 7.51 -10.62
N ALA A 12 11.81 7.55 -11.96
CA ALA A 12 10.63 7.47 -12.83
C ALA A 12 9.88 6.14 -12.69
N LEU A 13 10.61 5.02 -12.56
CA LEU A 13 10.02 3.70 -12.31
C LEU A 13 9.31 3.65 -10.95
N ASN A 14 9.92 4.21 -9.90
CA ASN A 14 9.30 4.29 -8.58
C ASN A 14 8.03 5.17 -8.60
N ALA A 15 8.10 6.35 -9.23
CA ALA A 15 6.96 7.26 -9.34
C ALA A 15 5.78 6.63 -10.11
N ARG A 16 6.06 5.84 -11.15
CA ARG A 16 5.02 5.07 -11.87
C ARG A 16 4.33 4.09 -10.93
N LEU A 17 5.08 3.31 -10.15
CA LEU A 17 4.52 2.36 -9.20
C LEU A 17 3.70 3.06 -8.11
N GLU A 18 4.20 4.16 -7.56
CA GLU A 18 3.51 4.95 -6.54
C GLU A 18 2.18 5.51 -7.07
N GLY A 19 2.15 6.00 -8.31
CA GLY A 19 0.93 6.48 -8.96
C GLY A 19 -0.14 5.40 -9.13
N GLU A 20 0.25 4.21 -9.62
CA GLU A 20 -0.64 3.06 -9.76
C GLU A 20 -1.13 2.54 -8.40
N ALA A 21 -0.22 2.46 -7.43
CA ALA A 21 -0.55 2.04 -6.07
C ALA A 21 -1.53 3.01 -5.42
N LYS A 22 -1.30 4.32 -5.51
CA LYS A 22 -2.20 5.36 -4.99
C LYS A 22 -3.59 5.25 -5.62
N THR A 23 -3.65 5.15 -6.95
CA THR A 23 -4.92 5.01 -7.68
C THR A 23 -5.68 3.77 -7.23
N SER A 24 -4.98 2.64 -7.06
CA SER A 24 -5.58 1.40 -6.58
C SER A 24 -6.06 1.50 -5.13
N ILE A 25 -5.28 2.14 -4.24
CA ILE A 25 -5.61 2.35 -2.82
C ILE A 25 -6.84 3.25 -2.68
N ASP A 26 -6.87 4.36 -3.40
CA ASP A 26 -8.02 5.28 -3.42
C ASP A 26 -9.29 4.56 -3.93
N ALA A 27 -9.16 3.69 -4.93
CA ALA A 27 -10.29 2.88 -5.41
C ALA A 27 -10.78 1.87 -4.35
N MET A 28 -9.87 1.20 -3.64
CA MET A 28 -10.24 0.27 -2.55
C MET A 28 -10.92 0.98 -1.39
N ASP A 29 -10.39 2.13 -0.96
CA ASP A 29 -11.04 2.95 0.07
C ASP A 29 -12.46 3.33 -0.37
N ARG A 30 -12.59 3.87 -1.58
CA ARG A 30 -13.88 4.32 -2.12
C ARG A 30 -14.90 3.19 -2.26
N GLU A 31 -14.49 2.04 -2.76
CA GLU A 31 -15.39 0.96 -3.16
C GLU A 31 -15.64 -0.07 -2.05
N LEU A 32 -14.71 -0.21 -1.10
CA LEU A 32 -14.78 -1.24 -0.06
C LEU A 32 -14.95 -0.64 1.34
N VAL A 33 -14.20 0.42 1.69
CA VAL A 33 -14.19 0.97 3.05
C VAL A 33 -15.31 2.00 3.26
N ARG A 34 -15.53 2.93 2.33
CA ARG A 34 -16.56 3.97 2.47
C ARG A 34 -17.99 3.42 2.62
N PRO A 35 -18.41 2.34 1.93
CA PRO A 35 -19.72 1.73 2.18
C PRO A 35 -19.88 1.23 3.61
N ILE A 36 -18.84 0.62 4.19
CA ILE A 36 -18.81 0.18 5.59
C ILE A 36 -18.87 1.39 6.52
N ALA A 37 -18.11 2.44 6.22
CA ALA A 37 -18.16 3.70 6.97
C ALA A 37 -19.58 4.29 6.99
N ARG A 38 -20.25 4.35 5.84
CA ARG A 38 -21.63 4.84 5.75
C ARG A 38 -22.58 4.04 6.64
N GLN A 39 -22.49 2.72 6.63
CA GLN A 39 -23.32 1.86 7.49
C GLN A 39 -23.01 2.07 8.98
N SER A 40 -21.73 2.21 9.32
CA SER A 40 -21.28 2.51 10.68
C SER A 40 -21.87 3.83 11.18
N PHE A 41 -21.79 4.91 10.39
CA PHE A 41 -22.37 6.20 10.77
C PHE A 41 -23.90 6.17 10.84
N ALA A 42 -24.58 5.47 9.92
CA ALA A 42 -26.03 5.29 9.99
C ALA A 42 -26.47 4.54 11.27
N CYS A 43 -25.70 3.53 11.69
CA CYS A 43 -25.90 2.82 12.95
C CYS A 43 -25.76 3.76 14.16
N VAL A 44 -24.75 4.65 14.15
CA VAL A 44 -24.59 5.66 15.22
C VAL A 44 -25.81 6.57 15.28
N VAL A 45 -26.31 7.07 14.14
CA VAL A 45 -27.53 7.89 14.11
C VAL A 45 -28.70 7.16 14.77
N GLN A 46 -28.89 5.87 14.49
CA GLN A 46 -29.93 5.05 15.13
C GLN A 46 -29.75 4.90 16.65
N CYS A 47 -28.51 4.88 17.15
CA CYS A 47 -28.25 4.92 18.60
C CYS A 47 -28.78 6.22 19.23
N TYR A 48 -28.54 7.36 18.56
CA TYR A 48 -29.04 8.67 19.01
C TYR A 48 -30.56 8.81 18.87
N ASP A 49 -31.17 8.22 17.84
CA ASP A 49 -32.62 8.22 17.68
C ASP A 49 -33.33 7.45 18.80
N LYS A 50 -32.73 6.36 19.30
CA LYS A 50 -33.29 5.53 20.38
C LYS A 50 -33.06 6.08 21.77
N ALA A 51 -31.82 6.48 22.08
CA ALA A 51 -31.39 6.80 23.44
C ALA A 51 -31.01 8.27 23.63
N GLY A 52 -30.92 9.07 22.57
CA GLY A 52 -30.26 10.38 22.60
C GLY A 52 -30.99 11.48 23.39
N LYS A 53 -32.27 11.33 23.72
CA LYS A 53 -33.04 12.33 24.49
C LYS A 53 -33.34 11.95 25.94
N THR A 54 -33.45 10.67 26.24
CA THR A 54 -33.95 10.18 27.54
C THR A 54 -33.20 8.95 28.05
N GLY A 55 -32.28 8.38 27.26
CA GLY A 55 -31.54 7.17 27.61
C GLY A 55 -30.29 7.46 28.45
N PRO A 56 -29.77 6.46 29.19
CA PRO A 56 -28.52 6.58 29.91
C PRO A 56 -27.34 6.83 28.97
N THR A 57 -26.42 7.74 29.34
CA THR A 57 -25.22 8.06 28.55
C THR A 57 -24.38 6.81 28.21
N ASN A 58 -24.21 5.90 29.16
CA ASN A 58 -23.40 4.70 28.97
C ASN A 58 -23.95 3.76 27.87
N GLU A 59 -25.27 3.64 27.75
CA GLU A 59 -25.91 2.81 26.70
C GLU A 59 -25.69 3.41 25.31
N LEU A 60 -25.79 4.74 25.19
CA LEU A 60 -25.52 5.47 23.95
C LEU A 60 -24.06 5.33 23.52
N GLU A 61 -23.12 5.47 24.46
CA GLU A 61 -21.68 5.31 24.20
C GLU A 61 -21.34 3.89 23.77
N GLN A 62 -21.91 2.88 24.45
CA GLN A 62 -21.69 1.48 24.10
C GLN A 62 -22.22 1.16 22.69
N CYS A 63 -23.45 1.60 22.37
CA CYS A 63 -24.06 1.44 21.05
C CYS A 63 -23.20 2.11 19.96
N SER A 64 -22.83 3.38 20.18
CA SER A 64 -22.02 4.14 19.22
C SER A 64 -20.65 3.50 18.98
N ARG A 65 -19.99 3.04 20.05
CA ARG A 65 -18.70 2.34 19.94
C ARG A 65 -18.83 1.06 19.13
N GLN A 66 -19.89 0.28 19.35
CA GLN A 66 -20.11 -0.97 18.64
C GLN A 66 -20.34 -0.74 17.13
N CYS A 67 -21.03 0.34 16.76
CA CYS A 67 -21.15 0.75 15.35
C CYS A 67 -19.79 1.12 14.73
N GLN A 68 -18.93 1.83 15.46
CA GLN A 68 -17.63 2.30 14.98
C GLN A 68 -16.58 1.20 14.81
N LEU A 69 -16.64 0.13 15.62
CA LEU A 69 -15.69 -0.99 15.54
C LEU A 69 -15.59 -1.59 14.13
N ARG A 70 -16.71 -1.66 13.40
CA ARG A 70 -16.75 -2.20 12.04
C ARG A 70 -15.94 -1.36 11.06
N TYR A 71 -16.12 -0.04 11.12
CA TYR A 71 -15.36 0.89 10.27
C TYR A 71 -13.87 0.90 10.64
N GLN A 72 -13.55 0.90 11.94
CA GLN A 72 -12.17 0.83 12.41
C GLN A 72 -11.47 -0.45 11.95
N GLY A 73 -12.16 -1.60 12.03
CA GLY A 73 -11.66 -2.87 11.50
C GLY A 73 -11.42 -2.81 10.00
N ALA A 74 -12.35 -2.24 9.24
CA ALA A 74 -12.21 -2.12 7.79
C ALA A 74 -11.04 -1.23 7.37
N HIS A 75 -10.86 -0.09 8.06
CA HIS A 75 -9.73 0.79 7.83
C HIS A 75 -8.41 0.11 8.19
N SER A 76 -8.36 -0.61 9.32
CA SER A 76 -7.18 -1.37 9.76
C SER A 76 -6.73 -2.41 8.74
N VAL A 77 -7.68 -3.19 8.20
CA VAL A 77 -7.42 -4.20 7.15
C VAL A 77 -6.76 -3.57 5.92
N LEU A 78 -7.32 -2.47 5.42
CA LEU A 78 -6.76 -1.77 4.26
C LEU A 78 -5.34 -1.28 4.55
N GLN A 79 -5.13 -0.63 5.69
CA GLN A 79 -3.82 -0.09 6.06
C GLN A 79 -2.78 -1.20 6.27
N GLN A 80 -3.17 -2.33 6.84
CA GLN A 80 -2.29 -3.47 7.01
C GLN A 80 -1.85 -4.07 5.68
N GLU A 81 -2.78 -4.25 4.72
CA GLU A 81 -2.44 -4.74 3.38
C GLU A 81 -1.54 -3.77 2.62
N VAL A 82 -1.80 -2.46 2.72
CA VAL A 82 -0.94 -1.41 2.14
C VAL A 82 0.45 -1.41 2.76
N GLY A 83 0.54 -1.47 4.10
CA GLY A 83 1.82 -1.54 4.80
C GLY A 83 2.62 -2.79 4.43
N ASN A 84 1.96 -3.95 4.34
CA ASN A 84 2.58 -5.20 3.89
C ASN A 84 3.11 -5.09 2.45
N PHE A 85 2.34 -4.46 1.56
CA PHE A 85 2.76 -4.22 0.18
C PHE A 85 3.99 -3.32 0.12
N GLN A 86 3.98 -2.18 0.82
CA GLN A 86 5.10 -1.23 0.87
C GLN A 86 6.36 -1.85 1.48
N ASN A 87 6.22 -2.62 2.56
CA ASN A 87 7.35 -3.30 3.20
C ASN A 87 8.01 -4.32 2.28
N ARG A 88 7.21 -5.09 1.53
CA ARG A 88 7.72 -6.04 0.54
C ARG A 88 8.42 -5.33 -0.62
N LEU A 89 7.82 -4.26 -1.11
CA LEU A 89 8.39 -3.42 -2.17
C LEU A 89 9.75 -2.86 -1.76
N GLY A 90 9.84 -2.27 -0.56
CA GLY A 90 11.09 -1.72 -0.04
C GLY A 90 12.21 -2.77 -0.01
N ARG A 91 11.91 -4.00 0.44
CA ARG A 91 12.88 -5.11 0.40
C ARG A 91 13.29 -5.48 -1.03
N ALA A 92 12.34 -5.62 -1.95
CA ALA A 92 12.64 -5.95 -3.34
C ALA A 92 13.49 -4.87 -4.03
N MET A 93 13.29 -3.60 -3.69
CA MET A 93 14.13 -2.51 -4.20
C MET A 93 15.55 -2.55 -3.62
N MET A 94 15.69 -2.89 -2.34
CA MET A 94 17.03 -3.11 -1.73
C MET A 94 17.76 -4.28 -2.39
N GLU A 95 17.08 -5.39 -2.68
CA GLU A 95 17.68 -6.53 -3.41
C GLU A 95 18.20 -6.14 -4.80
N CYS A 96 17.55 -5.19 -5.49
CA CYS A 96 18.06 -4.69 -6.76
C CYS A 96 19.36 -3.87 -6.59
N ASN A 97 19.46 -3.11 -5.51
CA ASN A 97 20.69 -2.39 -5.17
C ASN A 97 21.82 -3.36 -4.82
N ASP A 98 21.52 -4.42 -4.05
CA ASP A 98 22.51 -5.43 -3.67
C ASP A 98 23.03 -6.17 -4.91
N LYS A 99 22.16 -6.58 -5.84
CA LYS A 99 22.57 -7.18 -7.12
C LYS A 99 23.49 -6.27 -7.94
N ALA A 100 23.29 -4.95 -7.89
CA ALA A 100 24.17 -4.00 -8.56
C ALA A 100 25.53 -3.88 -7.85
N ASN A 101 25.54 -3.87 -6.52
CA ASN A 101 26.76 -3.82 -5.72
C ASN A 101 27.60 -5.10 -5.84
N ASP A 102 26.97 -6.28 -5.92
CA ASP A 102 27.67 -7.56 -6.10
C ASP A 102 28.46 -7.62 -7.43
N MET A 103 28.05 -6.82 -8.41
CA MET A 103 28.76 -6.70 -9.68
C MET A 103 29.92 -5.69 -9.65
N MET A 104 30.05 -4.88 -8.59
CA MET A 104 31.18 -3.98 -8.41
C MET A 104 32.45 -4.78 -8.08
N THR A 105 33.34 -4.87 -9.06
CA THR A 105 34.69 -5.41 -8.89
C THR A 105 35.69 -4.29 -8.61
N PRO A 106 36.84 -4.56 -7.95
CA PRO A 106 37.88 -3.56 -7.76
C PRO A 106 38.30 -2.92 -9.10
N GLY A 107 38.24 -1.59 -9.18
CA GLY A 107 38.54 -0.83 -10.39
C GLY A 107 37.40 -0.75 -11.43
N ALA A 108 36.23 -1.34 -11.16
CA ALA A 108 35.07 -1.24 -12.05
C ALA A 108 34.62 0.20 -12.27
N GLN A 109 34.77 1.09 -11.27
CA GLN A 109 34.44 2.51 -11.41
C GLN A 109 35.23 3.24 -12.50
N ASN A 110 36.40 2.71 -12.89
CA ASN A 110 37.26 3.29 -13.91
C ASN A 110 36.98 2.73 -15.32
N ASP A 111 36.09 1.73 -15.42
CA ASP A 111 35.72 1.08 -16.68
C ASP A 111 34.26 1.41 -17.01
N ALA A 112 34.10 2.30 -17.99
CA ALA A 112 32.79 2.76 -18.44
C ALA A 112 31.88 1.61 -18.95
N ARG A 113 32.45 0.54 -19.53
CA ARG A 113 31.65 -0.61 -19.99
C ARG A 113 31.15 -1.44 -18.82
N LYS A 114 31.98 -1.66 -17.80
CA LYS A 114 31.57 -2.35 -16.57
C LYS A 114 30.52 -1.55 -15.82
N MET A 115 30.71 -0.24 -15.66
CA MET A 115 29.72 0.62 -15.02
C MET A 115 28.38 0.58 -15.75
N LYS A 116 28.38 0.73 -17.08
CA LYS A 116 27.14 0.63 -17.87
C LYS A 116 26.42 -0.70 -17.66
N LYS A 117 27.15 -1.81 -17.61
CA LYS A 117 26.56 -3.13 -17.36
C LYS A 117 25.91 -3.23 -15.97
N ILE A 118 26.54 -2.64 -14.95
CA ILE A 118 25.99 -2.57 -13.58
C ILE A 118 24.69 -1.75 -13.58
N GLU A 119 24.69 -0.60 -14.27
CA GLU A 119 23.50 0.26 -14.38
C GLU A 119 22.36 -0.45 -15.12
N ASP A 120 22.64 -1.16 -16.21
CA ASP A 120 21.65 -1.92 -16.96
C ASP A 120 21.04 -3.04 -16.09
N VAL A 121 21.85 -3.73 -15.29
CA VAL A 121 21.34 -4.77 -14.35
C VAL A 121 20.45 -4.15 -13.28
N ALA A 122 20.86 -3.03 -12.68
CA ALA A 122 20.07 -2.31 -11.69
C ALA A 122 18.71 -1.88 -12.27
N LEU A 123 18.70 -1.25 -13.45
CA LEU A 123 17.47 -0.80 -14.11
C LEU A 123 16.54 -1.95 -14.49
N ASN A 124 17.10 -3.04 -15.03
CA ASN A 124 16.31 -4.21 -15.39
C ASN A 124 15.69 -4.86 -14.15
N CYS A 125 16.41 -4.89 -13.02
CA CYS A 125 15.87 -5.38 -11.76
C CYS A 125 14.71 -4.50 -11.29
N ILE A 126 14.93 -3.17 -11.20
CA ILE A 126 13.90 -2.21 -10.74
C ILE A 126 12.67 -2.27 -11.64
N SER A 127 12.84 -2.30 -12.97
CA SER A 127 11.72 -2.37 -13.91
C SER A 127 10.88 -3.63 -13.69
N LYS A 128 11.52 -4.79 -13.54
CA LYS A 128 10.81 -6.05 -13.25
C LYS A 128 10.07 -6.00 -11.92
N THR A 129 10.72 -5.49 -10.88
CA THR A 129 10.09 -5.30 -9.57
C THR A 129 8.86 -4.39 -9.69
N VAL A 130 8.95 -3.28 -10.41
CA VAL A 130 7.82 -2.37 -10.61
C VAL A 130 6.66 -3.07 -11.32
N ASP A 131 6.91 -3.76 -12.43
CA ASP A 131 5.86 -4.44 -13.18
C ASP A 131 5.21 -5.57 -12.37
N GLU A 132 6.01 -6.33 -11.62
CA GLU A 132 5.51 -7.36 -10.70
C GLU A 132 4.60 -6.75 -9.63
N TYR A 133 5.04 -5.68 -8.96
CA TYR A 133 4.28 -5.08 -7.87
C TYR A 133 3.02 -4.35 -8.35
N ILE A 134 3.02 -3.76 -9.55
CA ILE A 134 1.79 -3.29 -10.20
C ILE A 134 0.83 -4.48 -10.40
N GLY A 135 1.34 -5.62 -10.85
CA GLY A 135 0.56 -6.87 -10.96
C GLY A 135 -0.03 -7.37 -9.64
N LEU A 136 0.63 -7.11 -8.51
CA LEU A 136 0.19 -7.50 -7.16
C LEU A 136 -0.91 -6.60 -6.57
N LEU A 137 -1.20 -5.44 -7.15
CA LEU A 137 -2.29 -4.55 -6.70
C LEU A 137 -3.67 -5.23 -6.80
N LYS A 138 -3.93 -5.96 -7.89
CA LYS A 138 -5.20 -6.70 -8.08
C LYS A 138 -5.37 -7.81 -7.02
N PRO A 139 -4.38 -8.69 -6.77
CA PRO A 139 -4.41 -9.61 -5.65
C PRO A 139 -4.61 -8.95 -4.29
N MET A 140 -3.96 -7.82 -4.02
CA MET A 140 -4.13 -7.08 -2.77
C MET A 140 -5.59 -6.64 -2.59
N ARG A 141 -6.20 -6.07 -3.62
CA ARG A 141 -7.62 -5.71 -3.62
C ARG A 141 -8.52 -6.91 -3.32
N LYS A 142 -8.24 -8.08 -3.89
CA LYS A 142 -9.02 -9.30 -3.59
C LYS A 142 -8.90 -9.68 -2.12
N ARG A 143 -7.70 -9.66 -1.55
CA ARG A 143 -7.48 -9.98 -0.11
C ARG A 143 -8.21 -9.00 0.80
N VAL A 144 -8.13 -7.69 0.50
CA VAL A 144 -8.88 -6.66 1.24
C VAL A 144 -10.38 -6.97 1.17
N ALA A 145 -10.94 -7.18 -0.02
CA ALA A 145 -12.36 -7.50 -0.17
C ALA A 145 -12.78 -8.74 0.65
N THR A 146 -12.01 -9.83 0.58
CA THR A 146 -12.28 -11.05 1.34
C THR A 146 -12.21 -10.84 2.85
N GLN A 147 -11.22 -10.09 3.36
CA GLN A 147 -11.11 -9.79 4.79
C GLN A 147 -12.25 -8.89 5.27
N LEU A 148 -12.70 -7.95 4.43
CA LEU A 148 -13.83 -7.07 4.73
C LEU A 148 -15.18 -7.78 4.70
N ASP A 149 -15.34 -8.83 3.87
CA ASP A 149 -16.56 -9.64 3.87
C ASP A 149 -16.77 -10.36 5.22
N GLY A 150 -15.69 -10.67 5.95
CA GLY A 150 -15.77 -11.20 7.32
C GLY A 150 -16.16 -10.17 8.39
N LEU A 151 -16.21 -8.88 8.04
CA LEU A 151 -16.64 -7.78 8.94
C LEU A 151 -18.10 -7.34 8.70
N LYS A 152 -18.76 -7.88 7.68
CA LYS A 152 -20.17 -7.63 7.36
C LYS A 152 -21.09 -8.43 8.30
#